data_AF-A0A4P7NYI6-F1
#
_entry.id   AF-A0A4P7NYI6-F1
#
_cell.length_a   1.000
_cell.length_b   1.000
_cell.length_c   1.000
_cell.angle_alpha   90.00
_cell.angle_beta   90.00
_cell.angle_gamma   90.00
#
_symmetry.space_group_name_H-M   'P 1'
#
loop_
_entity.id
_entity.type
_entity.pdbx_description
1 polymer ?
#
loop_
_entity_poly.entity_id
_entity_poly.type
_entity_poly.pdbx_seq_one_letter_code
_entity_poly.pdbx_strand_id
1 'polypeptide(L)'
;MKQAHDLSPGLLRQRRNLMISSAILLFLSFAQADIHSFQVLGISATFGRPEAVVYALAVITLYFFYRYVVYLLQEPEFKISTEFFNQLNRYAYPKIVSLRDRTYPAGKGFEIYENLGVRKAGKFSWVIMVAAEKDQMGGFISKDLIVSLKEIWWEAVKASLLTLVARSYFTDYFFPFLLALVALTVTFLEK
;
A
#
# COMPACT_ATOMS: atom_id res chain seq x y z
N MET A 1 -0.97 22.20 -3.09
CA MET A 1 -0.28 20.96 -3.52
C MET A 1 0.00 20.14 -2.27
N LYS A 2 -0.65 18.97 -2.08
CA LYS A 2 -0.38 18.10 -0.92
C LYS A 2 1.00 17.47 -1.11
N GLN A 3 1.89 17.64 -0.12
CA GLN A 3 3.24 17.07 -0.12
C GLN A 3 3.20 15.59 -0.56
N ALA A 4 4.09 15.24 -1.47
CA ALA A 4 4.43 13.84 -1.72
C ALA A 4 4.85 13.25 -0.37
N HIS A 5 4.38 12.03 -0.10
CA HIS A 5 4.76 11.34 1.12
C HIS A 5 6.24 10.98 1.02
N ASP A 6 7.10 11.76 1.68
CA ASP A 6 8.52 11.51 1.69
C ASP A 6 8.80 10.36 2.65
N LEU A 7 9.14 9.20 2.09
CA LEU A 7 9.61 8.03 2.84
C LEU A 7 10.80 8.41 3.71
N SER A 8 10.93 7.79 4.90
CA SER A 8 12.12 8.03 5.71
C SER A 8 13.40 7.73 4.92
N PRO A 9 14.47 8.52 5.12
CA PRO A 9 15.76 8.25 4.48
C PRO A 9 16.33 6.85 4.77
N GLY A 10 15.93 6.25 5.89
CA GLY A 10 16.23 4.86 6.24
C GLY A 10 15.57 3.88 5.28
N LEU A 11 14.26 4.00 5.09
CA LEU A 11 13.47 3.11 4.24
C LEU A 11 13.88 3.23 2.76
N LEU A 12 14.14 4.45 2.27
CA LEU A 12 14.64 4.67 0.90
C LEU A 12 15.97 3.96 0.63
N ARG A 13 16.87 3.93 1.62
CA ARG A 13 18.15 3.20 1.50
C ARG A 13 17.92 1.69 1.44
N GLN A 14 17.11 1.14 2.34
CA GLN A 14 16.83 -0.30 2.33
C GLN A 14 16.10 -0.74 1.06
N ARG A 15 15.16 0.08 0.57
CA ARG A 15 14.48 -0.14 -0.71
C ARG A 15 15.46 -0.30 -1.86
N ARG A 16 16.39 0.65 -2.02
CA ARG A 16 17.40 0.60 -3.08
C ARG A 16 18.30 -0.62 -2.94
N ASN A 17 18.78 -0.91 -1.73
CA ASN A 17 19.64 -2.07 -1.49
C ASN A 17 18.93 -3.39 -1.83
N LEU A 18 17.65 -3.53 -1.44
CA LEU A 18 16.84 -4.70 -1.76
C LEU A 18 16.61 -4.83 -3.26
N MET A 19 16.25 -3.74 -3.95
CA MET A 19 16.03 -3.77 -5.39
C MET A 19 17.32 -4.11 -6.17
N ILE A 20 18.45 -3.51 -5.79
CA ILE A 20 19.75 -3.76 -6.44
C ILE A 20 20.18 -5.22 -6.23
N SER A 21 20.16 -5.70 -4.98
CA SER A 21 20.55 -7.09 -4.68
C SER A 21 19.64 -8.12 -5.37
N SER A 22 18.33 -7.87 -5.39
CA SER A 22 17.35 -8.72 -6.09
C SER A 22 17.54 -8.70 -7.61
N ALA A 23 17.82 -7.53 -8.20
CA ALA A 23 18.07 -7.41 -9.64
C ALA A 23 19.36 -8.14 -10.06
N ILE A 24 20.44 -8.02 -9.28
CA ILE A 24 21.69 -8.76 -9.54
C ILE A 24 21.42 -10.26 -9.42
N LEU A 25 20.67 -10.69 -8.40
CA LEU A 25 20.37 -12.10 -8.18
C LEU A 25 19.54 -12.70 -9.33
N LEU A 26 18.52 -11.98 -9.78
CA LEU A 26 17.73 -12.38 -10.95
C LEU A 26 18.56 -12.43 -12.22
N PHE A 27 19.41 -11.41 -12.43
CA PHE A 27 20.29 -11.36 -13.58
C PHE A 27 21.22 -12.59 -13.61
N LEU A 28 21.85 -12.92 -12.49
CA LEU A 28 22.72 -14.10 -12.41
C LEU A 28 21.96 -15.42 -12.57
N SER A 29 20.73 -15.51 -12.06
CA SER A 29 19.91 -16.72 -12.19
C SER A 29 19.47 -16.95 -13.65
N PHE A 30 18.92 -15.92 -14.30
CA PHE A 30 18.46 -16.02 -15.69
C PHE A 30 19.57 -16.07 -16.72
N ALA A 31 20.72 -15.46 -16.45
CA ALA A 31 21.83 -15.47 -17.39
C ALA A 31 22.41 -16.88 -17.58
N GLN A 32 22.03 -17.88 -16.76
CA GLN A 32 22.68 -19.20 -16.67
C GLN A 32 24.19 -19.04 -16.75
N ALA A 33 24.72 -17.99 -16.11
CA ALA A 33 26.04 -17.50 -16.44
C ALA A 33 27.04 -18.55 -16.00
N ASP A 34 27.66 -19.23 -16.97
CA ASP A 34 28.93 -19.90 -16.77
C ASP A 34 29.96 -18.81 -16.47
N ILE A 35 30.01 -18.36 -15.21
CA ILE A 35 30.93 -17.35 -14.72
C ILE A 35 32.33 -17.99 -14.69
N HIS A 36 32.94 -18.17 -15.85
CA HIS A 36 34.29 -18.70 -15.96
C HIS A 36 35.33 -17.70 -15.44
N SER A 37 35.04 -16.40 -15.55
CA SER A 37 35.85 -15.34 -14.93
C SER A 37 35.02 -14.07 -14.75
N PHE A 38 35.23 -13.38 -13.62
CA PHE A 38 34.66 -12.05 -13.39
C PHE A 38 35.81 -11.08 -13.23
N GLN A 39 35.80 -10.00 -14.00
CA GLN A 39 36.85 -8.99 -13.98
C GLN A 39 36.29 -7.71 -13.34
N VAL A 40 36.70 -7.44 -12.11
CA VAL A 40 36.36 -6.20 -11.40
C VAL A 40 37.65 -5.47 -11.10
N LEU A 41 37.73 -4.21 -11.52
CA LEU A 41 38.88 -3.33 -11.24
C LEU A 41 40.23 -3.95 -11.66
N GLY A 42 40.24 -4.68 -12.79
CA GLY A 42 41.45 -5.32 -13.34
C GLY A 42 41.85 -6.63 -12.67
N ILE A 43 41.17 -7.04 -11.60
CA ILE A 43 41.40 -8.33 -10.95
C ILE A 43 40.50 -9.37 -11.63
N SER A 44 41.12 -10.31 -12.34
CA SER A 44 40.44 -11.50 -12.85
C SER A 44 40.35 -12.54 -11.74
N ALA A 45 39.18 -12.68 -11.13
CA ALA A 45 38.91 -13.77 -10.20
C ALA A 45 38.27 -14.93 -10.96
N THR A 46 38.90 -16.10 -10.92
CA THR A 46 38.31 -17.36 -11.36
C THR A 46 37.59 -18.00 -10.17
N PHE A 47 36.29 -18.22 -10.30
CA PHE A 47 35.51 -18.84 -9.24
C PHE A 47 35.60 -20.36 -9.35
N GLY A 48 36.15 -21.02 -8.33
CA GLY A 48 36.14 -22.48 -8.26
C GLY A 48 34.75 -23.08 -8.04
N ARG A 49 33.80 -22.30 -7.51
CA ARG A 49 32.39 -22.68 -7.28
C ARG A 49 31.46 -21.47 -7.52
N PRO A 50 31.01 -21.21 -8.75
CA PRO A 50 30.17 -20.06 -9.06
C PRO A 50 28.84 -20.08 -8.30
N GLU A 51 28.35 -21.26 -7.90
CA GLU A 51 27.13 -21.40 -7.11
C GLU A 51 27.24 -20.76 -5.73
N ALA A 52 28.44 -20.75 -5.14
CA ALA A 52 28.67 -20.13 -3.83
C ALA A 52 28.43 -18.61 -3.87
N VAL A 53 28.74 -17.96 -5.00
CA VAL A 53 28.48 -16.53 -5.21
C VAL A 53 26.98 -16.26 -5.25
N VAL A 54 26.22 -17.11 -5.94
CA VAL A 54 24.75 -17.00 -6.02
C VAL A 54 24.12 -17.19 -4.63
N TYR A 55 24.57 -18.17 -3.85
CA TYR A 55 24.07 -18.37 -2.48
C TYR A 55 24.43 -17.22 -1.55
N ALA A 56 25.67 -16.71 -1.61
CA ALA A 56 26.09 -15.54 -0.83
C ALA A 56 25.21 -14.33 -1.16
N LEU A 57 24.92 -14.11 -2.44
CA LEU A 57 24.04 -13.04 -2.89
C LEU A 57 22.59 -13.25 -2.43
N ALA A 58 22.07 -14.48 -2.46
CA ALA A 58 20.75 -14.82 -1.93
C ALA A 58 20.64 -14.51 -0.43
N VAL A 59 21.66 -14.83 0.36
CA VAL A 59 21.73 -14.49 1.80
C VAL A 59 21.74 -12.97 2.01
N ILE A 60 22.51 -12.23 1.21
CA ILE A 60 22.54 -10.76 1.26
C ILE A 60 21.16 -10.18 0.90
N THR A 61 20.51 -10.69 -0.13
CA THR A 61 19.14 -10.29 -0.52
C THR A 61 18.15 -10.57 0.60
N LEU A 62 18.22 -11.73 1.25
CA LEU A 62 17.37 -12.08 2.38
C LEU A 62 17.60 -11.16 3.59
N TYR A 63 18.86 -10.79 3.86
CA TYR A 63 19.19 -9.81 4.90
C TYR A 63 18.56 -8.44 4.59
N PHE A 64 18.68 -7.94 3.35
CA PHE A 64 18.05 -6.68 2.96
C PHE A 64 16.53 -6.77 2.96
N PHE A 65 15.96 -7.93 2.64
CA PHE A 65 14.52 -8.17 2.73
C PHE A 65 14.05 -8.03 4.18
N TYR A 66 14.71 -8.73 5.10
CA TYR A 66 14.43 -8.63 6.54
C TYR A 66 14.56 -7.19 7.04
N ARG A 67 15.66 -6.49 6.71
CA ARG A 67 15.85 -5.10 7.11
C ARG A 67 14.77 -4.20 6.53
N TYR A 68 14.40 -4.37 5.28
CA TYR A 68 13.33 -3.62 4.65
C TYR A 68 11.99 -3.80 5.39
N VAL A 69 11.63 -5.03 5.78
CA VAL A 69 10.45 -5.30 6.63
C VAL A 69 10.54 -4.54 7.96
N VAL A 70 11.68 -4.60 8.64
CA VAL A 70 11.85 -3.92 9.94
C VAL A 70 11.67 -2.41 9.80
N TYR A 71 12.29 -1.78 8.81
CA TYR A 71 12.13 -0.34 8.57
C TYR A 71 10.70 0.03 8.16
N LEU A 72 10.02 -0.85 7.43
CA LEU A 72 8.63 -0.67 7.05
C LEU A 72 7.68 -0.70 8.25
N LEU A 73 7.92 -1.61 9.19
CA LEU A 73 7.14 -1.70 10.43
C LEU A 73 7.42 -0.53 11.40
N GLN A 74 8.57 0.12 11.26
CA GLN A 74 8.96 1.30 12.05
C GLN A 74 8.44 2.62 11.47
N GLU A 75 7.91 2.63 10.24
CA GLU A 75 7.30 3.84 9.67
C GLU A 75 6.05 4.22 10.48
N PRO A 76 6.07 5.37 11.18
CA PRO A 76 5.02 5.74 12.13
C PRO A 76 3.68 6.07 11.46
N GLU A 77 3.64 6.25 10.14
CA GLU A 77 2.45 6.65 9.42
C GLU A 77 2.25 5.85 8.13
N PHE A 78 1.75 4.63 8.27
CA PHE A 78 1.10 3.92 7.15
C PHE A 78 -0.22 4.62 6.78
N LYS A 79 -0.15 5.80 6.15
CA LYS A 79 -1.32 6.61 5.74
C LYS A 79 -2.14 5.99 4.61
N ILE A 80 -1.86 4.75 4.21
CA ILE A 80 -2.61 4.06 3.15
C ILE A 80 -4.09 3.95 3.53
N SER A 81 -4.40 3.65 4.79
CA SER A 81 -5.79 3.58 5.27
C SER A 81 -6.46 4.95 5.20
N THR A 82 -5.81 6.00 5.69
CA THR A 82 -6.32 7.37 5.66
C THR A 82 -6.51 7.87 4.24
N GLU A 83 -5.55 7.65 3.35
CA GLU A 83 -5.65 8.04 1.94
C GLU A 83 -6.70 7.22 1.20
N PHE A 84 -6.79 5.91 1.45
CA PHE A 84 -7.87 5.07 0.95
C PHE A 84 -9.23 5.63 1.37
N PHE A 85 -9.42 5.94 2.66
CA PHE A 85 -10.67 6.53 3.15
C PHE A 85 -10.90 7.93 2.57
N ASN A 86 -9.86 8.75 2.37
CA ASN A 86 -10.00 10.06 1.72
C ASN A 86 -10.51 9.92 0.28
N GLN A 87 -9.96 8.98 -0.49
CA GLN A 87 -10.41 8.72 -1.86
C GLN A 87 -11.78 8.05 -1.89
N LEU A 88 -12.02 7.10 -0.98
CA LEU A 88 -13.32 6.45 -0.85
C LEU A 88 -14.41 7.47 -0.55
N ASN A 89 -14.18 8.38 0.40
CA ASN A 89 -15.12 9.46 0.70
C ASN A 89 -15.36 10.33 -0.53
N ARG A 90 -14.32 10.68 -1.29
CA ARG A 90 -14.46 11.48 -2.52
C ARG A 90 -15.32 10.80 -3.58
N TYR A 91 -15.15 9.49 -3.79
CA TYR A 91 -15.90 8.74 -4.80
C TYR A 91 -17.30 8.30 -4.31
N ALA A 92 -17.42 7.97 -3.03
CA ALA A 92 -18.65 7.50 -2.43
C ALA A 92 -19.58 8.64 -2.01
N TYR A 93 -19.09 9.88 -1.87
CA TYR A 93 -19.89 11.05 -1.48
C TYR A 93 -21.25 11.16 -2.19
N PRO A 94 -21.35 11.16 -3.54
CA PRO A 94 -22.64 11.25 -4.22
C PRO A 94 -23.60 10.10 -3.87
N LYS A 95 -23.05 8.91 -3.58
CA LYS A 95 -23.83 7.73 -3.22
C LYS A 95 -24.25 7.73 -1.75
N ILE A 96 -23.41 8.26 -0.87
CA ILE A 96 -23.76 8.50 0.54
C ILE A 96 -24.89 9.53 0.62
N VAL A 97 -24.81 10.59 -0.18
CA VAL A 97 -25.87 11.61 -0.29
C VAL A 97 -27.18 11.00 -0.78
N SER A 98 -27.15 10.13 -1.81
CA SER A 98 -28.38 9.48 -2.29
C SER A 98 -28.95 8.48 -1.28
N LEU A 99 -28.11 7.75 -0.55
CA LEU A 99 -28.52 6.85 0.55
C LEU A 99 -29.15 7.63 1.71
N ARG A 100 -28.56 8.78 2.07
CA ARG A 100 -29.11 9.71 3.06
C ARG A 100 -30.50 10.17 2.64
N ASP A 101 -30.65 10.67 1.42
CA ASP A 101 -31.92 11.22 0.92
C ASP A 101 -33.02 10.16 0.81
N ARG A 102 -32.64 8.90 0.52
CA ARG A 102 -33.57 7.77 0.53
C ARG A 102 -34.02 7.36 1.93
N THR A 103 -33.11 7.42 2.91
CA THR A 103 -33.37 6.98 4.29
C THR A 103 -34.11 8.06 5.08
N TYR A 104 -33.83 9.33 4.78
CA TYR A 104 -34.41 10.50 5.44
C TYR A 104 -35.02 11.46 4.40
N PRO A 105 -36.15 11.08 3.77
CA PRO A 105 -36.79 11.90 2.73
C PRO A 105 -37.47 13.16 3.28
N ALA A 106 -37.79 13.18 4.58
CA ALA A 106 -38.42 14.31 5.25
C ALA A 106 -37.38 15.36 5.64
N GLY A 107 -37.30 16.44 4.85
CA GLY A 107 -36.40 17.57 5.09
C GLY A 107 -35.06 17.43 4.38
N LYS A 108 -34.94 17.97 3.16
CA LYS A 108 -33.67 18.16 2.47
C LYS A 108 -32.80 19.15 3.28
N GLY A 109 -32.03 18.66 4.24
CA GLY A 109 -31.21 19.54 5.10
C GLY A 109 -30.19 18.82 5.99
N PHE A 110 -30.10 17.51 5.86
CA PHE A 110 -29.24 16.68 6.67
C PHE A 110 -27.78 16.76 6.19
N GLU A 111 -26.97 17.63 6.77
CA GLU A 111 -25.54 17.72 6.41
C GLU A 111 -24.76 16.50 6.92
N ILE A 112 -23.81 16.03 6.11
CA ILE A 112 -22.91 14.93 6.49
C ILE A 112 -21.78 15.54 7.33
N TYR A 113 -21.74 15.22 8.62
CA TYR A 113 -20.74 15.78 9.55
C TYR A 113 -19.47 14.92 9.67
N GLU A 114 -19.57 13.64 9.30
CA GLU A 114 -18.46 12.71 9.44
C GLU A 114 -18.17 11.99 8.11
N ASN A 115 -16.89 11.70 7.90
CA ASN A 115 -16.42 10.91 6.77
C ASN A 115 -16.54 9.40 7.09
N LEU A 116 -16.67 8.57 6.06
CA LEU A 116 -16.50 7.11 6.16
C LEU A 116 -15.15 6.77 6.78
N GLY A 117 -15.15 5.83 7.71
CA GLY A 117 -13.94 5.33 8.37
C GLY A 117 -13.72 5.84 9.80
N VAL A 118 -14.46 6.87 10.23
CA VAL A 118 -14.38 7.39 11.62
C VAL A 118 -15.01 6.42 12.61
N ARG A 119 -16.19 5.87 12.30
CA ARG A 119 -16.90 4.90 13.14
C ARG A 119 -17.23 3.63 12.37
N LYS A 120 -17.04 2.48 13.01
CA LYS A 120 -17.40 1.16 12.45
C LYS A 120 -18.72 0.69 13.05
N ALA A 121 -19.67 0.32 12.18
CA ALA A 121 -20.90 -0.37 12.57
C ALA A 121 -20.70 -1.89 12.62
N GLY A 122 -19.79 -2.41 11.77
CA GLY A 122 -19.48 -3.84 11.66
C GLY A 122 -18.23 -4.09 10.81
N LYS A 123 -17.99 -5.36 10.42
CA LYS A 123 -16.82 -5.74 9.61
C LYS A 123 -16.77 -5.06 8.24
N PHE A 124 -17.94 -4.75 7.66
CA PHE A 124 -18.08 -4.17 6.32
C PHE A 124 -19.11 -3.04 6.27
N SER A 125 -19.37 -2.40 7.41
CA SER A 125 -20.36 -1.32 7.51
C SER A 125 -19.81 -0.21 8.40
N TRP A 126 -20.09 1.02 8.00
CA TRP A 126 -19.64 2.24 8.67
C TRP A 126 -20.84 3.04 9.12
N VAL A 127 -20.69 3.76 10.23
CA VAL A 127 -21.69 4.73 10.69
C VAL A 127 -21.19 6.11 10.33
N ILE A 128 -22.08 6.91 9.75
CA ILE A 128 -21.86 8.32 9.45
C ILE A 128 -22.88 9.12 10.23
N MET A 129 -22.42 10.12 10.99
CA MET A 129 -23.32 11.07 11.63
C MET A 129 -23.87 12.07 10.62
N VAL A 130 -25.18 12.22 10.65
CA VAL A 130 -25.93 13.14 9.80
C VAL A 130 -26.76 14.02 10.73
N ALA A 131 -26.53 15.35 10.74
CA ALA A 131 -27.27 16.21 11.68
C ALA A 131 -28.62 16.60 11.11
N ALA A 132 -29.66 16.51 11.93
CA ALA A 132 -30.96 17.07 11.65
C ALA A 132 -30.99 18.58 11.90
N GLU A 133 -31.92 19.21 11.21
CA GLU A 133 -32.39 20.58 11.42
C GLU A 133 -32.64 20.90 12.91
N LYS A 134 -32.45 22.17 13.28
CA LYS A 134 -32.64 22.65 14.66
C LYS A 134 -34.01 22.25 15.19
N ASP A 135 -34.02 21.62 16.35
CA ASP A 135 -35.23 21.44 17.15
C ASP A 135 -35.83 22.83 17.50
N GLN A 136 -37.12 22.89 17.78
CA GLN A 136 -37.82 24.12 18.15
C GLN A 136 -37.26 24.76 19.44
N MET A 137 -36.48 24.00 20.21
CA MET A 137 -35.71 24.46 21.39
C MET A 137 -34.22 24.74 21.12
N GLY A 138 -33.77 24.75 19.86
CA GLY A 138 -32.40 25.08 19.47
C GLY A 138 -31.37 23.96 19.60
N GLY A 139 -31.80 22.73 19.92
CA GLY A 139 -30.95 21.53 19.95
C GLY A 139 -30.73 20.93 18.55
N PHE A 140 -29.58 20.31 18.31
CA PHE A 140 -29.31 19.55 17.09
C PHE A 140 -29.63 18.07 17.34
N ILE A 141 -30.53 17.48 16.55
CA ILE A 141 -30.82 16.04 16.63
C ILE A 141 -29.88 15.33 15.65
N SER A 142 -28.86 14.63 16.14
CA SER A 142 -28.01 13.81 15.28
C SER A 142 -28.68 12.46 14.98
N LYS A 143 -28.65 12.04 13.71
CA LYS A 143 -29.05 10.68 13.30
C LYS A 143 -27.87 9.94 12.69
N ASP A 144 -27.88 8.63 12.86
CA ASP A 144 -26.88 7.74 12.30
C ASP A 144 -27.33 7.22 10.93
N LEU A 145 -26.43 7.28 9.95
CA LEU A 145 -26.58 6.64 8.66
C LEU A 145 -25.60 5.47 8.58
N ILE A 146 -26.13 4.26 8.42
CA ILE A 146 -25.32 3.06 8.24
C ILE A 146 -25.06 2.89 6.75
N VAL A 147 -23.79 2.92 6.35
CA VAL A 147 -23.35 2.69 4.97
C VAL A 147 -22.65 1.35 4.91
N SER A 148 -23.16 0.45 4.06
CA SER A 148 -22.58 -0.88 3.89
C SER A 148 -21.61 -0.90 2.71
N LEU A 149 -20.53 -1.69 2.81
CA LEU A 149 -19.54 -1.85 1.74
C LEU A 149 -20.18 -2.35 0.45
N LYS A 150 -21.22 -3.19 0.53
CA LYS A 150 -21.98 -3.65 -0.64
C LYS A 150 -22.60 -2.51 -1.44
N GLU A 151 -22.95 -1.41 -0.78
CA GLU A 151 -23.55 -0.25 -1.46
C GLU A 151 -22.47 0.57 -2.16
N ILE A 152 -21.26 0.64 -1.63
CA ILE A 152 -20.15 1.48 -2.15
C ILE A 152 -18.99 0.66 -2.74
N TRP A 153 -19.22 -0.60 -3.10
CA TRP A 153 -18.14 -1.53 -3.45
C TRP A 153 -17.36 -1.10 -4.70
N TRP A 154 -18.05 -0.54 -5.70
CA TRP A 154 -17.40 -0.09 -6.94
C TRP A 154 -16.54 1.15 -6.70
N GLU A 155 -17.00 2.03 -5.82
CA GLU A 155 -16.28 3.21 -5.36
C GLU A 155 -15.06 2.81 -4.53
N ALA A 156 -15.18 1.76 -3.71
CA ALA A 156 -14.06 1.16 -2.99
C ALA A 156 -13.01 0.56 -3.93
N VAL A 157 -13.41 -0.15 -4.98
CA VAL A 157 -12.46 -0.66 -6.00
C VAL A 157 -11.74 0.48 -6.70
N LYS A 158 -12.45 1.53 -7.12
CA LYS A 158 -11.84 2.73 -7.74
C LYS A 158 -10.88 3.44 -6.80
N ALA A 159 -11.29 3.65 -5.54
CA ALA A 159 -10.44 4.25 -4.52
C ALA A 159 -9.18 3.42 -4.26
N SER A 160 -9.31 2.10 -4.18
CA SER A 160 -8.18 1.18 -4.03
C SER A 160 -7.23 1.25 -5.23
N LEU A 161 -7.75 1.10 -6.45
CA LEU A 161 -6.93 1.17 -7.67
C LEU A 161 -6.21 2.51 -7.79
N LEU A 162 -6.89 3.62 -7.53
CA LEU A 162 -6.24 4.94 -7.57
C LEU A 162 -5.19 5.10 -6.47
N THR A 163 -5.48 4.63 -5.25
CA THR A 163 -4.53 4.70 -4.13
C THR A 163 -3.28 3.85 -4.40
N LEU A 164 -3.44 2.72 -5.08
CA LEU A 164 -2.35 1.81 -5.44
C LEU A 164 -1.56 2.28 -6.67
N VAL A 165 -2.25 2.76 -7.72
CA VAL A 165 -1.65 3.04 -9.04
C VAL A 165 -1.25 4.50 -9.20
N ALA A 166 -2.09 5.45 -8.76
CA ALA A 166 -1.85 6.88 -9.00
C ALA A 166 -0.91 7.53 -7.98
N ARG A 167 -0.60 6.83 -6.89
CA ARG A 167 0.45 7.22 -5.95
C ARG A 167 1.54 6.16 -6.01
N SER A 168 2.78 6.60 -5.89
CA SER A 168 3.99 5.76 -5.85
C SER A 168 3.98 4.70 -4.74
N TYR A 169 2.91 4.52 -3.95
CA TYR A 169 2.83 3.54 -2.88
C TYR A 169 3.09 2.11 -3.36
N PHE A 170 2.52 1.68 -4.50
CA PHE A 170 2.78 0.33 -5.01
C PHE A 170 4.25 0.15 -5.35
N THR A 171 4.84 1.09 -6.09
CA THR A 171 6.25 1.03 -6.50
C THR A 171 7.22 1.22 -5.33
N ASP A 172 6.83 2.03 -4.34
CA ASP A 172 7.69 2.38 -3.22
C ASP A 172 7.69 1.30 -2.15
N TYR A 173 6.55 0.65 -1.93
CA TYR A 173 6.36 -0.30 -0.84
C TYR A 173 6.28 -1.75 -1.31
N PHE A 174 5.43 -2.03 -2.30
CA PHE A 174 5.09 -3.40 -2.71
C PHE A 174 6.06 -3.99 -3.73
N PHE A 175 6.47 -3.20 -4.72
CA PHE A 175 7.37 -3.64 -5.78
C PHE A 175 8.71 -4.23 -5.27
N PRO A 176 9.40 -3.62 -4.28
CA PRO A 176 10.63 -4.20 -3.72
C PRO A 176 10.43 -5.58 -3.10
N PHE A 177 9.27 -5.82 -2.46
CA PHE A 177 8.92 -7.14 -1.92
C PHE A 177 8.71 -8.15 -3.03
N LEU A 178 7.89 -7.80 -4.02
CA LEU A 178 7.58 -8.67 -5.13
C LEU A 178 8.86 -9.08 -5.86
N LEU A 179 9.73 -8.10 -6.16
CA LEU A 179 10.99 -8.34 -6.84
C LEU A 179 11.91 -9.29 -6.05
N ALA A 180 12.05 -9.08 -4.74
CA ALA A 180 12.87 -9.93 -3.89
C ALA A 180 12.31 -11.35 -3.76
N LEU A 181 10.99 -11.50 -3.62
CA LEU A 181 10.34 -12.81 -3.58
C LEU A 181 10.54 -13.56 -4.89
N VAL A 182 10.34 -12.90 -6.03
CA VAL A 182 10.59 -13.49 -7.36
C VAL A 182 12.07 -13.88 -7.49
N ALA A 183 13.01 -13.01 -7.09
CA ALA A 183 14.44 -13.29 -7.12
C ALA A 183 14.81 -14.56 -6.34
N LEU A 184 14.38 -14.65 -5.08
CA LEU A 184 14.65 -15.83 -4.25
C LEU A 184 13.97 -17.08 -4.82
N THR A 185 12.71 -16.97 -5.23
CA THR A 185 11.93 -18.09 -5.78
C THR A 185 12.60 -18.67 -7.01
N VAL A 186 12.98 -17.84 -7.98
CA VAL A 186 13.69 -18.27 -9.20
C VAL A 186 15.01 -18.95 -8.84
N THR A 187 15.83 -18.34 -7.98
CA THR A 187 17.12 -18.91 -7.57
C THR A 187 17.00 -20.28 -6.90
N PHE A 188 15.93 -20.54 -6.14
CA PHE A 188 15.73 -21.81 -5.44
C PHE A 188 14.92 -22.86 -6.22
N LEU A 189 14.17 -22.47 -7.26
CA LEU A 189 13.39 -23.40 -8.10
C LEU A 189 14.10 -23.85 -9.37
N GLU A 190 15.03 -23.05 -9.90
CA GLU A 190 15.81 -23.42 -11.10
C GLU A 190 17.02 -24.33 -10.79
N LYS A 191 17.22 -24.73 -9.53
CA LYS A 191 18.25 -25.69 -9.09
C LYS A 191 17.62 -26.94 -8.50
#